data_AF-A0A534J740-F1
#
_entry.id   AF-A0A534J740-F1
#
_cell.length_a   1.000
_cell.length_b   1.000
_cell.length_c   1.000
_cell.angle_alpha   90.00
_cell.angle_beta   90.00
_cell.angle_gamma   90.00
#
_symmetry.space_group_name_H-M   'P 1'
#
loop_
_entity.id
_entity.type
_entity.pdbx_description
1 polymer ?
#
loop_
_entity_poly.entity_id
_entity_poly.type
_entity_poly.pdbx_seq_one_letter_code
_entity_poly.pdbx_strand_id
1 'polypeptide(L)' 'FNRAGKNVFAKFVVEADPELRPMDEVLVVDREDRLAAVGQALLNAEEMVDFDLGLAVKVREGLAP' A
#
# COMPACT_ATOMS: atom_id res chain seq x y z
N PHE A 1 7.46 3.15 8.24
CA PHE A 1 8.27 2.25 7.39
C PHE A 1 8.22 2.65 5.92
N ASN A 2 7.02 2.89 5.38
CA ASN A 2 6.82 3.13 3.94
C ASN A 2 7.49 4.41 3.43
N ARG A 3 7.47 5.49 4.23
CA ARG A 3 8.27 6.71 3.98
C ARG A 3 9.78 6.45 3.78
N ALA A 4 10.33 5.44 4.43
CA ALA A 4 11.72 5.02 4.25
C ALA A 4 11.91 4.03 3.07
N GLY A 5 10.95 3.91 2.16
CA GLY A 5 11.00 3.04 0.99
C GLY A 5 10.72 1.56 1.26
N LYS A 6 10.16 1.20 2.42
CA LYS A 6 9.82 -0.20 2.74
C LYS A 6 8.43 -0.58 2.20
N ASN A 7 8.29 -1.82 1.72
CA ASN A 7 7.05 -2.36 1.17
C ASN A 7 5.89 -2.37 2.19
N VAL A 8 4.66 -2.40 1.69
CA VAL A 8 3.44 -2.54 2.51
C VAL A 8 3.07 -4.01 2.61
N PHE A 9 2.87 -4.50 3.83
CA PHE A 9 2.32 -5.83 4.09
C PHE A 9 0.81 -5.74 4.28
N ALA A 10 0.06 -6.73 3.81
CA ALA A 10 -1.40 -6.75 3.82
C ALA A 10 -2.00 -6.54 5.21
N LYS A 11 -1.47 -7.21 6.23
CA LYS A 11 -1.89 -7.05 7.65
C LYS A 11 -1.85 -5.63 8.25
N PHE A 12 -1.23 -4.68 7.56
CA PHE A 12 -1.18 -3.28 7.99
C PHE A 12 -2.12 -2.37 7.19
N VAL A 13 -2.70 -2.86 6.10
CA VAL A 13 -3.70 -2.14 5.32
C VAL A 13 -5.03 -2.21 6.06
N VAL A 14 -5.67 -1.06 6.23
CA VAL A 14 -6.97 -0.94 6.91
C VAL A 14 -8.09 -0.59 5.94
N GLU A 15 -7.74 -0.05 4.78
CA GLU A 15 -8.65 0.39 3.73
C GLU A 15 -7.86 0.46 2.40
N ALA A 16 -8.54 0.19 1.30
CA ALA A 16 -8.02 0.35 -0.06
C ALA A 16 -9.17 0.76 -0.98
N ASP A 17 -8.86 1.53 -2.03
CA ASP A 17 -9.86 1.92 -3.04
C ASP A 17 -10.41 0.64 -3.74
N PRO A 18 -11.73 0.43 -3.76
CA PRO A 18 -12.35 -0.80 -4.31
C PRO A 18 -12.07 -1.03 -5.80
N GLU A 19 -11.68 0.00 -6.55
CA GLU A 19 -11.34 -0.12 -7.96
C GLU A 19 -9.92 -0.65 -8.18
N LEU A 20 -9.04 -0.65 -7.17
CA LEU A 20 -7.66 -1.10 -7.31
C LEU A 20 -7.55 -2.55 -7.76
N ARG A 21 -6.65 -2.76 -8.71
CA ARG A 21 -6.27 -4.06 -9.23
C ARG A 21 -4.77 -4.30 -9.05
N PRO A 22 -4.34 -5.57 -8.98
CA PRO A 22 -2.93 -5.90 -9.04
C PRO A 22 -2.27 -5.24 -10.25
N MET A 23 -1.05 -4.76 -10.06
CA MET A 23 -0.22 -4.01 -11.00
C MET A 23 -0.55 -2.51 -11.17
N ASP A 24 -1.64 -2.01 -10.58
CA ASP A 24 -1.92 -0.57 -10.56
C ASP A 24 -0.85 0.19 -9.77
N GLU A 25 -0.58 1.42 -10.21
CA GLU A 25 0.22 2.35 -9.41
C GLU A 25 -0.66 2.96 -8.31
N VAL A 26 -0.14 2.98 -7.09
CA VAL A 26 -0.89 3.33 -5.90
C VAL A 26 -0.18 4.36 -5.05
N LEU A 27 -0.98 5.18 -4.38
CA LEU A 27 -0.56 6.08 -3.33
C LEU A 27 -0.76 5.37 -1.99
N VAL A 28 0.32 5.23 -1.22
CA VAL A 28 0.24 4.73 0.16
C VAL A 28 0.08 5.93 1.06
N VAL A 29 -1.03 6.01 1.79
CA VAL A 29 -1.34 7.10 2.73
C VAL A 29 -1.46 6.60 4.16
N ASP A 30 -1.38 7.50 5.14
CA ASP A 30 -1.79 7.23 6.52
C ASP A 30 -3.28 7.56 6.74
N ARG A 31 -3.77 7.41 7.97
CA ARG A 31 -5.19 7.64 8.31
C ARG A 31 -5.63 9.10 8.22
N GLU A 32 -4.69 10.04 8.14
CA GLU A 32 -4.97 11.45 7.92
C GLU A 32 -4.81 11.83 6.43
N ASP A 33 -4.83 10.83 5.53
CA ASP A 33 -4.68 10.97 4.09
C ASP A 33 -3.34 11.62 3.68
N ARG A 34 -2.31 11.51 4.54
CA ARG A 34 -0.98 12.02 4.21
C ARG A 34 -0.24 10.98 3.42
N LEU A 35 0.26 11.37 2.25
CA LEU A 35 1.11 10.53 1.43
C LEU A 35 2.33 10.04 2.23
N ALA A 36 2.61 8.75 2.12
CA ALA A 36 3.71 8.05 2.77
C ALA A 36 4.67 7.41 1.75
N ALA A 37 4.16 6.89 0.63
CA ALA A 37 4.97 6.32 -0.44
C ALA A 37 4.17 6.19 -1.74
N VAL A 38 4.87 5.92 -2.84
CA VAL A 38 4.28 5.47 -4.12
C VAL A 38 4.79 4.07 -4.46
N GLY A 39 3.94 3.26 -5.08
CA GLY A 39 4.31 1.89 -5.42
C GLY A 39 3.32 1.21 -6.34
N GLN A 40 3.49 -0.10 -6.50
CA GLN A 40 2.62 -0.94 -7.31
C GLN A 40 1.84 -1.91 -6.41
N ALA A 41 0.53 -1.98 -6.61
CA ALA A 41 -0.34 -2.96 -5.96
C ALA A 41 0.04 -4.38 -6.40
N LEU A 42 0.07 -5.32 -5.45
CA LEU A 42 0.26 -6.75 -5.72
C LEU A 42 -1.01 -7.57 -5.47
N LEU A 43 -1.96 -6.99 -4.74
CA LEU A 43 -3.24 -7.58 -4.37
C LEU A 43 -4.36 -6.67 -4.87
N ASN A 44 -5.57 -7.20 -4.99
CA ASN A 44 -6.76 -6.37 -5.16
C ASN A 44 -7.19 -5.73 -3.82
N ALA A 45 -8.14 -4.80 -3.85
CA ALA A 45 -8.59 -4.07 -2.66
C ALA A 45 -9.08 -4.96 -1.52
N GLU A 46 -9.89 -5.98 -1.82
CA GLU A 46 -10.46 -6.92 -0.84
C GLU A 46 -9.34 -7.75 -0.18
N GLU A 47 -8.45 -8.32 -0.99
CA GLU A 47 -7.29 -9.08 -0.53
C GLU A 47 -6.34 -8.23 0.31
N MET A 48 -6.12 -6.95 -0.03
CA MET A 48 -5.26 -6.07 0.75
C MET A 48 -5.75 -5.91 2.19
N VAL A 49 -7.07 -5.84 2.39
CA VAL A 49 -7.69 -5.63 3.71
C VAL A 49 -7.89 -6.95 4.46
N ASP A 50 -8.22 -8.03 3.77
CA ASP A 50 -8.58 -9.31 4.40
C ASP A 50 -7.37 -10.19 4.76
N PHE A 51 -6.22 -9.99 4.12
CA PHE A 51 -5.07 -10.88 4.32
C PHE A 51 -4.17 -10.45 5.50
N ASP A 52 -3.92 -11.39 6.41
CA ASP A 52 -2.95 -11.24 7.51
C ASP A 52 -1.47 -11.49 7.09
N LEU A 53 -1.23 -11.92 5.86
CA LEU A 53 0.08 -12.32 5.35
C LEU A 53 0.29 -11.82 3.92
N GLY A 54 1.56 -11.64 3.53
CA GLY A 54 1.95 -11.22 2.17
C GLY A 54 2.17 -9.71 1.99
N LEU A 55 2.74 -9.34 0.83
CA LEU A 55 2.91 -7.95 0.43
C LEU A 55 1.65 -7.46 -0.30
N ALA A 56 1.11 -6.32 0.13
CA ALA A 56 0.03 -5.62 -0.55
C ALA A 56 0.57 -4.65 -1.61
N VAL A 57 1.65 -3.93 -1.30
CA VAL A 57 2.25 -2.93 -2.21
C VAL A 57 3.77 -3.09 -2.24
N LYS A 58 4.31 -3.19 -3.45
CA LYS A 58 5.74 -3.04 -3.71
C LYS A 58 6.06 -1.55 -3.84
N VAL A 59 6.69 -0.98 -2.82
CA VAL A 59 7.06 0.44 -2.81
C VAL A 59 8.20 0.68 -3.79
N ARG A 60 8.05 1.72 -4.62
CA ARG A 60 9.08 2.19 -5.54
C ARG A 60 9.88 3.33 -4.93
N GLU A 61 9.17 4.27 -4.29
CA GLU A 61 9.76 5.45 -3.68
C GLU A 61 8.98 5.82 -2.41
N GLY A 62 9.72 6.10 -1.33
CA GLY A 62 9.16 6.66 -0.10
C GLY A 62 9.38 8.16 -0.06
N LEU A 63 8.62 8.87 0.78
CA LEU A 63 8.89 10.29 0.99
C LEU A 63 10.04 10.49 1.98
N ALA A 64 11.09 11.17 1.51
CA ALA A 64 12.10 11.78 2.37
C ALA A 64 11.43 12.69 3.42
N PRO A 65 12.06 12.91 4.58
CA PRO A 65 11.52 13.75 5.66
C PRO A 65 11.14 15.16 5.20
#